data_AF-A0A3D9BEU6-F1
#
_entry.id   AF-A0A3D9BEU6-F1
#
_cell.length_a   1.000
_cell.length_b   1.000
_cell.length_c   1.000
_cell.angle_alpha   90.00
_cell.angle_beta   90.00
_cell.angle_gamma   90.00
#
_symmetry.space_group_name_H-M   'P 1'
#
loop_
_entity.id
_entity.type
_entity.pdbx_description
1 polymer ?
#
loop_
_entity_poly.entity_id
_entity_poly.type
_entity_poly.pdbx_seq_one_letter_code
_entity_poly.pdbx_strand_id
1 'polypeptide(L)'
;GFIRRDYLRVAEVHFEAGYVPPDRDVHEFARALRSVGEPIFGMDATRISMGRLLAYLFEVTEKFGMETRTELILLQRTMVVVEGVARSLDPRMNIWEVARPVVEDYIQ
;
A
#
# COMPACT_ATOMS: atom_id res chain seq x y z
N GLY A 1 -5.55 7.48 6.14
CA GLY A 1 -4.25 7.87 5.58
C GLY A 1 -4.22 7.72 4.06
N PHE A 2 -3.89 6.53 3.54
CA PHE A 2 -3.49 6.36 2.14
C PHE A 2 -4.60 6.66 1.12
N ILE A 3 -5.85 6.27 1.41
CA ILE A 3 -7.01 6.49 0.52
C ILE A 3 -7.44 7.97 0.47
N ARG A 4 -7.31 8.70 1.58
CA ARG A 4 -7.54 10.15 1.66
C ARG A 4 -6.35 10.97 1.15
N ARG A 5 -5.32 10.31 0.59
CA ARG A 5 -4.03 10.91 0.19
C ARG A 5 -3.31 11.63 1.34
N ASP A 6 -3.63 11.24 2.56
CA ASP A 6 -2.98 11.73 3.77
C ASP A 6 -1.77 10.83 4.06
N TYR A 7 -0.72 11.04 3.28
CA TYR A 7 0.54 10.28 3.36
C TYR A 7 1.31 10.56 4.66
N LEU A 8 1.08 11.74 5.27
CA LEU A 8 1.67 12.07 6.57
C LEU A 8 1.07 11.19 7.66
N ARG A 9 -0.26 11.06 7.71
CA ARG A 9 -0.90 10.15 8.67
C ARG A 9 -0.50 8.69 8.46
N VAL A 10 -0.30 8.27 7.20
CA VAL A 10 0.23 6.92 6.92
C VAL A 10 1.64 6.76 7.49
N ALA A 11 2.50 7.75 7.26
CA ALA A 11 3.85 7.74 7.80
C ALA A 11 3.83 7.64 9.33
N GLU A 12 3.06 8.50 10.01
CA GLU A 12 2.91 8.46 11.48
C GLU A 12 2.50 7.08 11.98
N VAL A 13 1.50 6.44 11.36
CA VAL A 13 1.07 5.08 11.75
C VAL A 13 2.18 4.04 11.60
N HIS A 14 3.08 4.17 10.61
CA HIS A 14 4.22 3.26 10.46
C HIS A 14 5.27 3.48 11.56
N PHE A 15 5.43 4.71 12.06
CA PHE A 15 6.31 4.99 13.20
C PHE A 15 5.65 4.55 14.52
N GLU A 16 4.35 4.84 14.71
CA GLU A 16 3.54 4.41 15.86
C GLU A 16 3.53 2.87 16.00
N ALA A 17 3.43 2.15 14.88
CA ALA A 17 3.48 0.68 14.85
C ALA A 17 4.90 0.10 15.01
N GLY A 18 5.94 0.94 15.09
CA GLY A 18 7.33 0.49 15.19
C GLY A 18 7.84 -0.21 13.93
N TYR A 19 7.27 0.11 12.76
CA TYR A 19 7.74 -0.41 11.48
C TYR A 19 8.93 0.35 10.94
N VAL A 20 8.98 1.67 11.16
CA VAL A 20 10.11 2.51 10.77
C VAL A 20 10.86 2.94 12.03
N PRO A 21 12.21 2.88 12.04
CA PRO A 21 13.01 3.36 13.15
C PRO A 21 12.73 4.83 13.50
N PRO A 22 12.68 5.20 14.79
CA PRO A 22 12.29 6.55 15.23
C PRO A 22 13.32 7.63 14.91
N ASP A 23 14.54 7.25 14.50
CA ASP A 23 15.60 8.16 14.04
C ASP A 23 15.43 8.61 12.58
N ARG A 24 14.41 8.10 11.87
CA ARG A 24 14.10 8.48 10.49
C ARG A 24 13.18 9.69 10.41
N ASP A 25 13.33 10.48 9.34
CA ASP A 25 12.48 11.65 9.10
C ASP A 25 11.09 11.21 8.56
N VAL A 26 10.05 11.45 9.37
CA VAL A 26 8.65 11.13 9.04
C VAL A 26 8.15 11.86 7.78
N HIS A 27 8.61 13.09 7.53
CA HIS A 27 8.25 13.85 6.34
C HIS A 27 8.95 13.33 5.09
N GLU A 28 10.21 12.89 5.21
CA GLU A 28 10.91 12.21 4.12
C GLU A 28 10.22 10.91 3.74
N PHE A 29 9.84 10.12 4.76
CA PHE A 29 9.08 8.89 4.56
C PHE A 29 7.70 9.17 3.92
N ALA A 30 6.98 10.18 4.37
CA ALA A 30 5.71 10.59 3.79
C ALA A 30 5.85 11.02 2.31
N ARG A 31 6.94 11.72 1.95
CA ARG A 31 7.24 12.06 0.55
C ARG A 31 7.48 10.82 -0.30
N ALA A 32 8.22 9.84 0.23
CA ALA A 32 8.45 8.57 -0.44
C ALA A 32 7.13 7.82 -0.68
N LEU A 33 6.29 7.69 0.36
CA LEU A 33 4.95 7.10 0.25
C LEU A 33 4.07 7.83 -0.79
N ARG A 34 4.14 9.17 -0.83
CA ARG A 34 3.41 9.97 -1.82
C ARG A 34 3.87 9.68 -3.25
N SER A 35 5.18 9.57 -3.48
CA SER A 35 5.76 9.27 -4.80
C SER A 35 5.30 7.92 -5.34
N VAL A 36 5.01 6.97 -4.44
CA VAL A 36 4.46 5.64 -4.77
C VAL A 36 2.95 5.70 -4.98
N GLY A 37 2.24 6.39 -4.08
CA GLY A 37 0.79 6.40 -4.06
C GLY A 37 0.16 7.26 -5.17
N GLU A 38 0.69 8.45 -5.46
CA GLU A 38 0.04 9.38 -6.40
C GLU A 38 -0.11 8.85 -7.84
N PRO A 39 0.90 8.21 -8.45
CA PRO A 39 0.76 7.63 -9.79
C PRO A 39 -0.41 6.66 -9.89
N ILE A 40 -0.74 5.98 -8.80
CA ILE A 40 -1.78 4.96 -8.73
C ILE A 40 -3.17 5.58 -8.66
N PHE A 41 -3.31 6.74 -8.00
CA PHE A 41 -4.58 7.46 -7.93
C PHE A 41 -4.97 8.16 -9.24
N GLY A 42 -4.02 8.37 -10.16
CA GLY A 42 -4.25 9.04 -11.45
C GLY A 42 -4.28 8.12 -12.67
N MET A 43 -3.90 6.85 -12.53
CA MET A 43 -3.96 5.86 -13.61
C MET A 43 -5.34 5.21 -13.70
N ASP A 44 -5.67 4.68 -14.89
CA ASP A 44 -6.82 3.80 -15.07
C ASP A 44 -6.66 2.58 -14.16
N ALA A 45 -7.33 2.63 -13.02
CA ALA A 45 -7.16 1.68 -11.91
C ALA A 45 -7.48 0.23 -12.31
N THR A 46 -8.17 0.02 -13.44
CA THR A 46 -8.38 -1.31 -14.04
C THR A 46 -7.09 -2.03 -14.39
N ARG A 47 -5.98 -1.30 -14.62
CA ARG A 47 -4.67 -1.90 -14.98
C ARG A 47 -3.72 -2.09 -13.81
N ILE A 48 -4.05 -1.58 -12.63
CA ILE A 48 -3.15 -1.60 -11.49
C ILE A 48 -3.30 -2.92 -10.74
N SER A 49 -2.17 -3.55 -10.42
CA SER A 49 -2.12 -4.74 -9.57
C SER A 49 -1.89 -4.31 -8.13
N MET A 50 -2.77 -4.75 -7.23
CA MET A 50 -2.61 -4.49 -5.80
C MET A 50 -1.39 -5.21 -5.26
N GLY A 51 -1.12 -6.42 -5.75
CA GLY A 51 0.08 -7.18 -5.38
C GLY A 51 1.38 -6.49 -5.78
N ARG A 52 1.42 -5.81 -6.94
CA ARG A 52 2.58 -5.00 -7.36
C ARG A 52 2.69 -3.70 -6.56
N LEU A 53 1.57 -3.06 -6.25
CA LEU A 53 1.55 -1.87 -5.41
C LEU A 53 2.15 -2.16 -4.03
N LEU A 54 1.70 -3.23 -3.35
CA LEU A 54 2.26 -3.61 -2.06
C LEU A 54 3.75 -3.95 -2.15
N ALA A 55 4.18 -4.67 -3.20
CA ALA A 55 5.59 -4.96 -3.41
C ALA A 55 6.44 -3.69 -3.57
N TYR A 56 5.95 -2.71 -4.34
CA TYR A 56 6.66 -1.44 -4.54
C TYR A 56 6.67 -0.57 -3.27
N LEU A 57 5.59 -0.58 -2.49
CA LEU A 57 5.59 0.05 -1.17
C LEU A 57 6.67 -0.55 -0.29
N PHE A 58 6.76 -1.88 -0.18
CA PHE A 58 7.77 -2.54 0.65
C PHE A 58 9.19 -2.21 0.21
N GLU A 59 9.47 -2.21 -1.10
CA GLU A 59 10.79 -1.85 -1.62
C GLU A 59 11.18 -0.40 -1.26
N VAL A 60 10.22 0.52 -1.31
CA VAL A 60 10.46 1.92 -0.92
C VAL A 60 10.65 2.03 0.58
N THR A 61 9.83 1.35 1.39
CA THR A 61 9.92 1.44 2.85
C THR A 61 11.17 0.74 3.41
N GLU A 62 11.66 -0.32 2.78
CA GLU A 62 12.93 -0.97 3.14
C GLU A 62 14.11 0.01 3.04
N LYS A 63 14.09 0.94 2.09
CA LYS A 63 15.12 2.01 1.97
C LYS A 63 15.12 2.96 3.17
N PHE A 64 14.02 3.01 3.93
CA PHE A 64 13.90 3.78 5.18
C PHE A 64 14.19 2.96 6.43
N GLY A 65 14.74 1.75 6.28
CA GLY A 65 15.08 0.88 7.39
C GLY A 65 13.86 0.17 8.00
N MET A 66 12.76 0.07 7.25
CA MET A 66 11.64 -0.77 7.67
C MET A 66 12.07 -2.23 7.67
N GLU A 67 11.98 -2.88 8.83
CA GLU A 67 12.26 -4.31 8.93
C GLU A 67 11.21 -5.10 8.14
N THR A 68 11.68 -6.11 7.39
CA THR A 68 10.80 -7.00 6.66
C THR A 68 9.88 -7.75 7.64
N ARG A 69 8.58 -7.50 7.53
CA ARG A 69 7.53 -8.16 8.34
C ARG A 69 6.91 -9.31 7.56
N THR A 70 6.84 -10.49 8.16
CA THR A 70 6.35 -11.70 7.48
C THR A 70 4.86 -11.59 7.17
N GLU A 71 4.09 -11.01 8.09
CA GLU A 71 2.67 -10.73 7.94
C GLU A 71 2.36 -9.85 6.73
N LEU A 72 3.24 -8.89 6.40
CA LEU A 72 3.10 -8.00 5.26
C LEU A 72 3.40 -8.72 3.94
N ILE A 73 4.37 -9.63 3.93
CA ILE A 73 4.63 -10.52 2.78
C ILE A 73 3.44 -11.45 2.54
N LEU A 74 2.85 -12.02 3.60
CA LEU A 74 1.67 -12.88 3.50
C LEU A 74 0.45 -12.12 2.96
N LEU A 75 0.26 -10.87 3.42
CA LEU A 75 -0.76 -9.97 2.87
C LEU A 75 -0.55 -9.76 1.36
N GLN A 76 0.67 -9.45 0.93
CA GLN A 76 0.99 -9.24 -0.48
C GLN A 76 0.72 -10.49 -1.33
N ARG A 77 1.14 -11.67 -0.87
CA ARG A 77 0.87 -12.95 -1.56
C ARG A 77 -0.63 -13.22 -1.67
N THR A 78 -1.37 -12.99 -0.59
CA THR A 78 -2.84 -13.14 -0.57
C THR A 78 -3.48 -12.20 -1.58
N MET A 79 -3.05 -10.95 -1.65
CA MET A 79 -3.57 -9.99 -2.64
C MET A 79 -3.29 -10.41 -4.08
N VAL A 80 -2.12 -11.01 -4.37
CA VAL A 80 -1.82 -11.57 -5.71
C VAL A 80 -2.78 -12.70 -6.06
N VAL A 81 -3.08 -13.60 -5.12
CA VAL A 81 -4.02 -14.71 -5.33
C VAL A 81 -5.44 -14.19 -5.55
N VAL A 82 -5.92 -13.28 -4.69
CA VAL A 82 -7.25 -12.67 -4.81
C VAL A 82 -7.40 -11.95 -6.15
N GLU A 83 -6.40 -11.17 -6.56
CA GLU A 83 -6.38 -10.49 -7.85
C GLU A 83 -6.40 -11.48 -9.02
N GLY A 84 -5.64 -12.57 -8.94
CA GLY A 84 -5.60 -13.61 -9.97
C GLY A 84 -6.94 -14.32 -10.15
N VAL A 85 -7.61 -14.66 -9.04
CA VAL A 85 -8.95 -15.29 -9.06
C VAL A 85 -10.00 -14.31 -9.56
N ALA A 86 -10.00 -13.06 -9.09
CA ALA A 86 -10.98 -12.07 -9.52
C ALA A 86 -10.86 -11.76 -11.02
N ARG A 87 -9.63 -11.63 -11.55
CA ARG A 87 -9.39 -11.38 -12.98
C ARG A 87 -9.63 -12.57 -13.89
N SER A 88 -9.57 -13.80 -13.37
CA SER A 88 -9.98 -14.97 -14.16
C SER A 88 -11.49 -15.01 -14.38
N LEU A 89 -12.27 -14.39 -13.48
CA LEU A 89 -13.73 -14.25 -13.58
C LEU A 89 -14.15 -13.01 -14.37
N ASP A 90 -13.53 -11.85 -14.09
CA ASP A 90 -13.73 -10.61 -14.83
C ASP A 90 -12.39 -9.93 -15.12
N PRO A 91 -11.88 -10.01 -16.37
CA PRO A 91 -10.61 -9.41 -16.75
C PRO A 91 -10.53 -7.89 -16.57
N ARG A 92 -11.67 -7.20 -16.47
CA ARG A 92 -11.75 -5.74 -16.28
C ARG A 92 -11.91 -5.33 -14.81
N MET A 93 -11.96 -6.30 -13.90
CA MET A 93 -12.16 -6.05 -12.48
C MET A 93 -11.07 -5.13 -11.92
N ASN A 94 -11.52 -4.05 -11.29
CA ASN A 94 -10.67 -3.10 -10.59
C ASN A 94 -10.57 -3.45 -9.10
N ILE A 95 -9.55 -4.24 -8.75
CA ILE A 95 -9.35 -4.72 -7.37
C ILE A 95 -9.19 -3.56 -6.37
N TRP A 96 -8.61 -2.44 -6.79
CA TRP A 96 -8.46 -1.27 -5.94
C TRP A 96 -9.81 -0.66 -5.54
N GLU A 97 -10.73 -0.52 -6.49
CA GLU A 97 -12.08 -0.02 -6.20
C GLU A 97 -12.87 -0.98 -5.31
N VAL A 98 -12.75 -2.28 -5.54
CA VAL A 98 -13.43 -3.30 -4.73
C VAL A 98 -12.91 -3.34 -3.29
N ALA A 99 -11.59 -3.19 -3.11
CA ALA A 99 -10.96 -3.22 -1.79
C ALA A 99 -11.14 -1.91 -1.00
N ARG A 100 -11.39 -0.79 -1.68
CA ARG A 100 -11.54 0.54 -1.06
C ARG A 100 -12.45 0.55 0.19
N PRO A 101 -13.72 0.11 0.14
CA PRO A 101 -14.60 0.18 1.30
C PRO A 101 -14.08 -0.63 2.50
N VAL A 102 -13.46 -1.78 2.24
CA VAL A 102 -12.88 -2.64 3.30
C VAL A 102 -11.69 -1.96 3.97
N VAL A 103 -10.83 -1.32 3.18
CA VAL A 103 -9.65 -0.61 3.70
C VAL A 103 -10.04 0.69 4.39
N GLU A 104 -11.10 1.37 3.94
CA GLU A 104 -11.65 2.56 4.62
C GLU A 104 -12.22 2.23 6.00
N ASP A 105 -12.89 1.08 6.14
CA ASP A 105 -13.44 0.59 7.42
C ASP A 105 -12.34 0.26 8.44
N TYR A 106 -11.21 -0.31 7.97
CA TYR A 106 -10.07 -0.66 8.83
C TYR A 106 -9.22 0.53 9.32
N ILE A 107 -9.31 1.70 8.65
CA ILE A 107 -8.50 2.90 8.95
C ILE A 107 -9.36 3.98 9.65
N GLN A 108 -10.43 3.57 10.34
CA GLN A 108 -11.22 4.47 11.20
C GLN A 108 -10.46 4.87 12.47
#